data_AF-A0A7X0LXP5-F1
#
_entry.id   AF-A0A7X0LXP5-F1
#
_cell.length_a   1.000
_cell.length_b   1.000
_cell.length_c   1.000
_cell.angle_alpha   90.00
_cell.angle_beta   90.00
_cell.angle_gamma   90.00
#
_symmetry.space_group_name_H-M   'P 1'
#
loop_
_entity.id
_entity.type
_entity.pdbx_description
1 polymer ?
#
loop_
_entity_poly.entity_id
_entity_poly.type
_entity_poly.pdbx_seq_one_letter_code
_entity_poly.pdbx_strand_id
1 'polypeptide(L)' 'MTVKLLEYVNKRIEELTAFKSETLKSLQDVTKTINELSLEEEKDILENKMKFYSASGALEELEELKRVINS' A
#
# COMPACT_ATOMS: atom_id res chain seq x y z
N MET A 1 15.44 47.29 -21.31
CA MET A 1 15.43 45.87 -21.72
C MET A 1 15.66 44.94 -20.52
N THR A 2 16.60 45.27 -19.63
CA THR A 2 16.98 44.52 -18.42
C THR A 2 15.82 44.26 -17.43
N VAL A 3 14.92 45.23 -17.24
CA VAL A 3 13.77 45.10 -16.32
C VAL A 3 12.78 44.01 -16.77
N LYS A 4 12.45 43.96 -18.08
CA LYS A 4 11.53 42.95 -18.64
C LYS A 4 12.09 41.53 -18.56
N LEU A 5 13.42 41.39 -18.68
CA LEU A 5 14.08 40.10 -18.53
C LEU A 5 14.02 39.61 -17.08
N LEU A 6 14.23 40.50 -16.11
CA LEU A 6 14.16 40.17 -14.69
C LEU A 6 12.73 39.74 -14.29
N GLU A 7 11.71 40.46 -14.74
CA GLU A 7 10.29 40.11 -14.51
C GLU A 7 9.95 38.74 -15.10
N TYR A 8 10.42 38.46 -16.32
CA TYR A 8 10.21 37.15 -16.95
C TYR A 8 10.88 36.02 -16.16
N VAL A 9 12.13 36.21 -15.73
CA VAL A 9 12.86 35.22 -14.93
C VAL A 9 12.17 34.97 -13.59
N ASN A 10 11.73 36.02 -12.90
CA ASN A 10 11.00 35.88 -11.63
C ASN A 10 9.70 35.10 -11.82
N LYS A 11 8.90 35.45 -12.83
CA LYS A 11 7.67 34.71 -13.15
C LYS A 11 7.98 33.24 -13.45
N ARG A 12 9.08 32.96 -14.17
CA ARG A 12 9.47 31.59 -14.48
C ARG A 12 9.90 30.80 -13.23
N ILE A 13 10.58 31.46 -12.30
CA ILE A 13 10.95 30.86 -11.00
C ILE A 13 9.70 30.53 -10.18
N GLU A 14 8.71 31.43 -10.16
CA GLU A 14 7.44 31.19 -9.47
C GLU A 14 6.69 30.00 -10.07
N GLU A 15 6.56 29.95 -11.40
CA GLU A 15 5.93 28.83 -12.12
C GLU A 15 6.62 27.49 -11.82
N LEU A 16 7.97 27.48 -11.89
CA LEU A 16 8.76 26.27 -11.60
C LEU A 16 8.64 25.86 -10.13
N THR A 17 8.55 26.81 -9.21
CA THR A 17 8.36 26.55 -7.78
C THR A 17 6.98 25.94 -7.51
N ALA A 18 5.94 26.50 -8.13
CA ALA A 18 4.58 25.95 -8.04
C ALA A 18 4.52 24.53 -8.60
N PHE A 19 5.09 24.31 -9.80
CA PHE A 19 5.15 22.99 -10.43
C PHE A 19 5.89 21.95 -9.58
N LYS A 20 7.02 22.35 -8.96
CA LYS A 20 7.77 21.50 -8.05
C LYS A 20 6.94 21.11 -6.82
N SER A 21 6.22 22.07 -6.24
CA SER A 21 5.34 21.84 -5.09
C SER A 21 4.22 20.87 -5.41
N GLU A 22 3.57 21.05 -6.57
CA GLU A 22 2.51 20.15 -7.07
C GLU A 22 3.05 18.73 -7.30
N THR A 23 4.19 18.62 -7.97
CA THR A 23 4.84 17.32 -8.23
C THR A 23 5.18 16.58 -6.93
N LEU A 24 5.70 17.31 -5.92
CA LEU A 24 6.02 16.72 -4.62
C LEU A 24 4.76 16.19 -3.92
N LYS A 25 3.65 16.93 -3.99
CA LYS A 25 2.38 16.50 -3.42
C LYS A 25 1.86 15.24 -4.11
N SER A 26 1.89 15.19 -5.45
CA SER A 26 1.49 13.99 -6.19
C SER A 26 2.34 12.77 -5.82
N LEU A 27 3.65 12.94 -5.63
CA LEU A 27 4.53 11.85 -5.17
C LEU A 27 4.17 11.36 -3.77
N GLN A 28 3.83 12.27 -2.85
CA GLN A 28 3.39 11.91 -1.50
C GLN A 28 2.07 11.13 -1.53
N ASP A 29 1.11 11.56 -2.35
CA ASP A 29 -0.19 10.89 -2.50
C ASP A 29 -0.04 9.48 -3.09
N VAL A 30 0.81 9.32 -4.12
CA VAL A 30 1.13 8.01 -4.70
C VAL A 30 1.81 7.10 -3.67
N THR A 31 2.77 7.63 -2.90
CA THR A 31 3.47 6.86 -1.87
C THR A 31 2.50 6.38 -0.79
N LYS A 32 1.57 7.25 -0.35
CA LYS A 32 0.52 6.88 0.61
C LYS A 32 -0.36 5.76 0.07
N THR A 33 -0.80 5.88 -1.19
CA THR A 33 -1.64 4.87 -1.85
C THR A 33 -0.93 3.51 -1.94
N ILE A 34 0.36 3.50 -2.29
CA ILE A 34 1.17 2.26 -2.33
C ILE A 34 1.24 1.61 -0.95
N ASN A 35 1.47 2.40 0.11
CA ASN A 35 1.51 1.87 1.48
C ASN A 35 0.16 1.29 1.90
N GLU A 36 -0.95 1.95 1.57
CA GLU A 36 -2.29 1.44 1.88
C GLU A 36 -2.58 0.12 1.16
N LEU A 37 -2.24 -0.01 -0.12
CA LEU A 37 -2.38 -1.27 -0.87
C LEU A 37 -1.58 -2.40 -0.22
N SER A 38 -0.34 -2.14 0.19
CA SER A 38 0.50 -3.16 0.83
C SER A 38 -0.07 -3.68 2.15
N LEU A 39 -0.77 -2.83 2.92
CA LEU A 39 -1.41 -3.23 4.17
C LEU A 39 -2.64 -4.12 3.94
N GLU A 40 -3.42 -3.85 2.89
CA GLU A 40 -4.56 -4.70 2.55
C GLU A 40 -4.09 -6.07 2.05
N GLU A 41 -3.03 -6.13 1.23
CA GLU A 41 -2.40 -7.39 0.81
C GLU A 41 -1.90 -8.21 2.01
N GLU A 42 -1.28 -7.56 3.00
CA GLU A 42 -0.81 -8.23 4.22
C GLU A 42 -1.98 -8.80 5.04
N LYS A 43 -3.07 -8.04 5.15
CA LYS A 43 -4.29 -8.47 5.83
C LYS A 43 -4.94 -9.68 5.15
N ASP A 44 -5.02 -9.69 3.82
CA ASP A 44 -5.53 -10.83 3.05
C ASP A 44 -4.69 -12.09 3.28
N ILE A 45 -3.37 -11.96 3.31
CA ILE A 45 -2.47 -13.07 3.64
C ILE A 45 -2.74 -13.60 5.05
N LEU A 46 -2.91 -12.70 6.03
CA LEU A 46 -3.18 -13.08 7.42
C LEU A 46 -4.52 -13.82 7.54
N GLU A 47 -5.58 -13.32 6.90
CA GLU A 47 -6.89 -13.98 6.87
C GLU A 47 -6.81 -15.38 6.26
N ASN A 48 -6.08 -15.55 5.17
CA ASN A 48 -5.90 -16.85 4.53
C ASN A 48 -5.09 -17.82 5.41
N LYS A 49 -4.06 -17.33 6.11
CA LYS A 49 -3.33 -18.12 7.11
C LYS A 49 -4.24 -18.57 8.24
N MET A 50 -5.08 -17.69 8.79
CA MET A 50 -6.04 -18.06 9.83
C MET A 50 -7.01 -19.14 9.34
N LYS A 51 -7.58 -18.98 8.13
CA LYS A 51 -8.44 -20.00 7.52
C LYS A 51 -7.73 -21.34 7.37
N PHE A 52 -6.48 -21.34 6.90
CA PHE A 52 -5.66 -22.54 6.76
C PHE A 52 -5.42 -23.25 8.09
N TYR A 53 -5.03 -22.53 9.14
CA TYR A 53 -4.78 -23.14 10.45
C TYR A 53 -6.06 -23.68 11.08
N SER A 54 -7.18 -22.96 10.98
CA SER A 54 -8.48 -23.44 11.46
C SER A 54 -8.91 -24.72 10.72
N ALA A 55 -8.75 -24.76 9.40
CA ALA A 55 -9.04 -25.95 8.60
C ALA A 55 -8.11 -27.13 8.96
N SER A 56 -6.84 -26.85 9.23
CA SER A 56 -5.86 -27.86 9.63
C SER A 56 -6.20 -28.47 11.00
N GLY A 57 -6.58 -27.64 11.98
CA GLY A 57 -7.04 -28.13 13.28
C GLY A 57 -8.30 -28.97 13.19
N ALA A 58 -9.29 -28.52 12.40
CA ALA A 58 -10.51 -29.30 12.16
C ALA A 58 -10.20 -30.64 11.48
N LEU A 59 -9.24 -30.67 10.54
CA LEU A 59 -8.80 -31.90 9.90
C LEU A 59 -8.14 -32.87 10.90
N GLU A 60 -7.27 -32.35 11.76
CA GLU A 60 -6.60 -33.16 12.79
C GLU A 60 -7.61 -33.79 13.76
N GLU A 61 -8.62 -33.03 14.19
CA GLU A 61 -9.72 -33.55 15.01
C GLU A 61 -10.51 -34.66 14.29
N LEU A 62 -10.79 -34.50 13.00
CA LEU A 62 -11.47 -35.52 12.19
C LEU A 62 -10.61 -36.77 12.00
N GLU A 63 -9.30 -36.63 11.82
CA GLU A 63 -8.38 -37.75 11.73
C GLU A 63 -8.28 -38.54 13.04
N GLU A 64 -8.29 -37.84 14.18
CA GLU A 64 -8.32 -38.47 15.49
C GLU A 64 -9.65 -39.21 15.74
N LEU A 65 -10.78 -38.57 15.40
CA LEU A 65 -12.09 -39.20 15.48
C LEU A 65 -12.15 -40.48 14.63
N LYS A 66 -11.60 -40.42 13.41
CA LYS A 66 -11.50 -41.57 12.52
C LYS A 66 -10.63 -42.68 13.12
N ARG A 67 -9.53 -42.35 13.79
CA ARG A 67 -8.72 -43.34 14.51
C ARG A 67 -9.52 -44.03 15.60
N VAL A 68 -10.19 -43.26 16.46
CA VAL A 68 -11.01 -43.80 17.56
C VAL A 68 -12.13 -44.72 17.05
N ILE A 69 -12.83 -44.35 15.97
CA ILE A 69 -13.92 -45.16 15.40
C ILE A 69 -13.41 -46.50 14.83
N ASN A 70 -12.19 -46.53 14.29
CA ASN A 70 -11.61 -47.72 13.67
C ASN A 70 -10.72 -48.55 14.62
N SER A 71 -10.64 -48.16 15.90
CA SER A 71 -9.95 -48.90 16.97
C SER A 71 -10.90 -49.90 17.63
#